data_AF-A0A1F5LPL7-F1
#
_entry.id   AF-A0A1F5LPL7-F1
#
_cell.length_a   1.000
_cell.length_b   1.000
_cell.length_c   1.000
_cell.angle_alpha   90.00
_cell.angle_beta   90.00
_cell.angle_gamma   90.00
#
_symmetry.space_group_name_H-M   'P 1'
#
loop_
_entity.id
_entity.type
_entity.pdbx_description
1 polymer ?
#
loop_
_entity_poly.entity_id
_entity_poly.type
_entity_poly.pdbx_seq_one_letter_code
_entity_poly.pdbx_strand_id
1 'polypeptide(L)'
;MNEALSSSTVNAKHYMLTSSMCLDLFEKLTNTGPGGKEFWLGHIRGSLALVQALGLENLKDPMSLRLLVRLVANCTISSVASATAIPSALLEVRSHLERHADIGTDPKWKLTALMGEYAVLRSRIANSSVSLDECITMAWGLDLKLMELSQSMTKGWLPEIQGAADVFPRREIYPDRHATQAWNTIRLARILLHEFLLQPDKSDHELKTIAEDGLYGLSVDIIAAMADDICATVLQYTDASSQSGDSRLAALSQQNTDSGKNMDSSETLNCYSLLFPLYIVGRSKWTSSCRKAWAMQQLEGIGKSQCIPKALELTHLIEESSEAEPWPIYAMLGGYGFVA
;
A
#
# COMPACT_ATOMS: atom_id res chain seq x y z
N MET A 1 17.94 -10.28 -25.40
CA MET A 1 17.29 -11.19 -24.41
C MET A 1 17.56 -12.67 -24.71
N ASN A 2 17.42 -13.12 -25.97
CA ASN A 2 17.70 -14.52 -26.36
C ASN A 2 19.17 -14.95 -26.19
N GLU A 3 20.16 -14.09 -26.46
CA GLU A 3 21.58 -14.39 -26.16
C GLU A 3 21.93 -14.35 -24.66
N ALA A 4 21.14 -13.63 -23.85
CA ALA A 4 21.33 -13.60 -22.41
C ALA A 4 20.77 -14.86 -21.73
N LEU A 5 19.73 -15.47 -22.32
CA LEU A 5 19.20 -16.78 -21.90
C LEU A 5 20.21 -17.92 -22.15
N SER A 6 21.07 -17.80 -23.17
CA SER A 6 22.11 -18.79 -23.48
C SER A 6 23.43 -18.58 -22.73
N SER A 7 23.71 -17.37 -22.25
CA SER A 7 24.88 -17.05 -21.41
C SER A 7 24.51 -17.19 -19.91
N SER A 8 24.86 -18.31 -19.28
CA SER A 8 24.47 -18.65 -17.90
C SER A 8 25.29 -17.95 -16.80
N THR A 9 25.82 -16.75 -17.04
CA THR A 9 26.60 -16.03 -16.02
C THR A 9 25.68 -15.41 -14.96
N VAL A 10 26.11 -15.37 -13.70
CA VAL A 10 25.34 -14.79 -12.58
C VAL A 10 24.91 -13.35 -12.90
N ASN A 11 25.81 -12.55 -13.49
CA ASN A 11 25.53 -11.18 -13.88
C ASN A 11 24.42 -11.07 -14.93
N ALA A 12 24.42 -11.95 -15.95
CA ALA A 12 23.37 -11.95 -16.97
C ALA A 12 21.97 -12.19 -16.36
N LYS A 13 21.86 -13.12 -15.40
CA LYS A 13 20.61 -13.41 -14.68
C LYS A 13 20.11 -12.18 -13.90
N HIS A 14 21.01 -11.50 -13.19
CA HIS A 14 20.69 -10.30 -12.41
C HIS A 14 20.24 -9.14 -13.30
N TYR A 15 20.92 -8.90 -14.42
CA TYR A 15 20.52 -7.86 -15.37
C TYR A 15 19.13 -8.15 -15.96
N MET A 16 18.85 -9.39 -16.33
CA MET A 16 17.54 -9.75 -16.89
C MET A 16 16.40 -9.52 -15.91
N LEU A 17 16.54 -9.96 -14.66
CA LEU A 17 15.55 -9.75 -13.60
C LEU A 17 15.39 -8.26 -13.27
N THR A 18 16.49 -7.52 -13.17
CA THR A 18 16.45 -6.09 -12.87
C THR A 18 15.80 -5.31 -14.01
N SER A 19 16.15 -5.61 -15.27
CA SER A 19 15.54 -4.99 -16.44
C SER A 19 14.05 -5.29 -16.55
N SER A 20 13.61 -6.52 -16.25
CA SER A 20 12.17 -6.84 -16.29
C SER A 20 11.38 -6.08 -15.22
N MET A 21 11.96 -5.91 -14.02
CA MET A 21 11.36 -5.12 -12.96
C MET A 21 11.37 -3.61 -13.23
N CYS A 22 12.45 -3.09 -13.82
CA CYS A 22 12.51 -1.69 -14.24
C CYS A 22 11.50 -1.38 -15.34
N LEU A 23 11.29 -2.31 -16.27
CA LEU A 23 10.28 -2.19 -17.31
C LEU A 23 8.87 -2.18 -16.70
N ASP A 24 8.58 -3.12 -15.78
CA ASP A 24 7.31 -3.15 -15.03
C ASP A 24 7.06 -1.84 -14.27
N LEU A 25 8.08 -1.28 -13.63
CA LEU A 25 7.96 0.03 -12.99
C LEU A 25 7.69 1.11 -14.03
N PHE A 26 8.54 1.27 -15.04
CA PHE A 26 8.43 2.31 -16.08
C PHE A 26 7.03 2.35 -16.70
N GLU A 27 6.49 1.19 -17.05
CA GLU A 27 5.16 1.04 -17.64
C GLU A 27 4.04 1.51 -16.71
N LYS A 28 4.13 1.21 -15.41
CA LYS A 28 3.22 1.74 -14.38
C LYS A 28 3.35 3.25 -14.20
N LEU A 29 4.52 3.84 -14.50
CA LEU A 29 4.74 5.29 -14.45
C LEU A 29 4.14 5.99 -15.67
N THR A 30 4.38 5.45 -16.86
CA THR A 30 4.09 6.13 -18.13
C THR A 30 2.66 5.93 -18.62
N ASN A 31 2.00 4.85 -18.21
CA ASN A 31 0.63 4.58 -18.64
C ASN A 31 -0.38 5.06 -17.60
N THR A 32 -0.85 6.28 -17.80
CA THR A 32 -1.92 6.93 -17.02
C THR A 32 -3.32 6.72 -17.63
N GLY A 33 -3.44 5.95 -18.71
CA GLY A 33 -4.73 5.67 -19.36
C GLY A 33 -5.55 4.60 -18.63
N PRO A 34 -6.87 4.54 -18.83
CA PRO A 34 -7.78 3.54 -18.25
C PRO A 34 -7.60 2.12 -18.85
N GLY A 35 -6.37 1.74 -19.20
CA GLY A 35 -6.01 0.42 -19.70
C GLY A 35 -6.25 -0.63 -18.63
N GLY A 36 -7.18 -1.55 -18.92
CA GLY A 36 -7.80 -2.45 -17.95
C GLY A 36 -6.88 -3.47 -17.26
N LYS A 37 -7.53 -4.35 -16.50
CA LYS A 37 -6.96 -5.43 -15.64
C LYS A 37 -5.85 -6.27 -16.29
N GLU A 38 -5.78 -6.34 -17.62
CA GLU A 38 -4.80 -7.12 -18.37
C GLU A 38 -3.37 -6.55 -18.30
N PHE A 39 -3.22 -5.23 -18.18
CA PHE A 39 -1.92 -4.56 -18.25
C PHE A 39 -1.03 -4.90 -17.03
N TRP A 40 -1.61 -4.91 -15.84
CA TRP A 40 -0.92 -5.24 -14.59
C TRP A 40 -0.45 -6.69 -14.50
N LEU A 41 -1.03 -7.60 -15.30
CA LEU A 41 -0.74 -9.03 -15.23
C LEU A 41 0.28 -9.49 -16.27
N GLY A 42 0.41 -8.80 -17.41
CA GLY A 42 1.27 -9.21 -18.52
C GLY A 42 2.75 -9.33 -18.15
N HIS A 43 3.32 -8.29 -17.53
CA HIS A 43 4.76 -8.22 -17.25
C HIS A 43 5.16 -8.95 -15.98
N ILE A 44 4.24 -9.09 -15.02
CA ILE A 44 4.41 -9.98 -13.87
C ILE A 44 4.46 -11.44 -14.30
N ARG A 45 3.57 -11.86 -15.21
CA ARG A 45 3.66 -13.21 -15.81
C ARG A 45 4.99 -13.41 -16.52
N GLY A 46 5.48 -12.40 -17.24
CA GLY A 46 6.80 -12.43 -17.88
C GLY A 46 7.95 -12.58 -16.87
N SER A 47 7.93 -11.83 -15.77
CA SER A 47 8.96 -11.90 -14.73
C SER A 47 8.93 -13.23 -13.97
N LEU A 48 7.74 -13.78 -13.69
CA LEU A 48 7.59 -15.11 -13.09
C LEU A 48 8.05 -16.22 -14.03
N ALA A 49 7.69 -16.14 -15.32
CA ALA A 49 8.16 -17.08 -16.33
C ALA A 49 9.69 -17.04 -16.48
N LEU A 50 10.30 -15.86 -16.39
CA LEU A 50 11.76 -15.71 -16.38
C LEU A 50 12.38 -16.37 -15.16
N VAL A 51 11.83 -16.19 -13.96
CA VAL A 51 12.31 -16.87 -12.74
C VAL A 51 12.22 -18.39 -12.89
N GLN A 52 11.12 -18.90 -13.45
CA GLN A 52 10.95 -20.33 -13.72
C GLN A 52 11.98 -20.83 -14.74
N ALA A 53 12.22 -20.08 -15.82
CA ALA A 53 13.20 -20.44 -16.85
C ALA A 53 14.65 -20.41 -16.32
N LEU A 54 14.99 -19.48 -15.43
CA LEU A 54 16.30 -19.40 -14.78
C LEU A 54 16.50 -20.50 -13.73
N GLY A 55 15.40 -21.05 -13.19
CA GLY A 55 15.36 -22.04 -12.13
C GLY A 55 15.62 -21.43 -10.75
N LEU A 56 14.64 -21.53 -9.85
CA LEU A 56 14.71 -20.97 -8.48
C LEU A 56 15.93 -21.45 -7.69
N GLU A 57 16.32 -22.71 -7.85
CA GLU A 57 17.48 -23.27 -7.16
C GLU A 57 18.81 -22.61 -7.58
N ASN A 58 18.84 -21.91 -8.72
CA ASN A 58 20.00 -21.12 -9.17
C ASN A 58 19.98 -19.67 -8.62
N LEU A 59 18.95 -19.27 -7.87
CA LEU A 59 18.71 -17.91 -7.39
C LEU A 59 18.81 -17.85 -5.85
N LYS A 60 20.00 -18.17 -5.33
CA LYS A 60 20.28 -18.22 -3.88
C LYS A 60 21.24 -17.13 -3.41
N ASP A 61 21.89 -16.44 -4.33
CA ASP A 61 22.81 -15.36 -3.98
C ASP A 61 22.02 -14.15 -3.40
N PRO A 62 22.66 -13.32 -2.56
CA PRO A 62 21.97 -12.21 -1.88
C PRO A 62 21.28 -11.21 -2.81
N MET A 63 21.79 -10.99 -4.02
CA MET A 63 21.17 -10.07 -4.97
C MET A 63 19.91 -10.70 -5.58
N SER A 64 19.98 -11.97 -6.00
CA SER A 64 18.81 -12.70 -6.47
C SER A 64 17.70 -12.75 -5.42
N LEU A 65 18.03 -13.04 -4.16
CA LEU A 65 17.04 -13.07 -3.07
C LEU A 65 16.36 -11.71 -2.88
N ARG A 66 17.12 -10.59 -2.91
CA ARG A 66 16.54 -9.24 -2.86
C ARG A 66 15.60 -8.94 -4.03
N LEU A 67 15.97 -9.37 -5.24
CA LEU A 67 15.13 -9.21 -6.43
C LEU A 67 13.84 -10.03 -6.31
N LEU A 68 13.93 -11.27 -5.83
CA LEU A 68 12.77 -12.13 -5.61
C LEU A 68 11.83 -11.54 -4.54
N VAL A 69 12.34 -10.96 -3.45
CA VAL A 69 11.50 -10.28 -2.44
C VAL A 69 10.69 -9.15 -3.07
N ARG A 70 11.34 -8.31 -3.89
CA ARG A 70 10.65 -7.23 -4.61
C ARG A 70 9.64 -7.76 -5.62
N LEU A 71 9.97 -8.84 -6.33
CA LEU A 71 9.04 -9.51 -7.25
C LEU A 71 7.79 -9.97 -6.51
N VAL A 72 7.94 -10.57 -5.32
CA VAL A 72 6.81 -10.98 -4.47
C VAL A 72 5.93 -9.79 -4.10
N ALA A 73 6.51 -8.69 -3.62
CA ALA A 73 5.74 -7.49 -3.29
C ALA A 73 4.98 -6.93 -4.52
N ASN A 74 5.64 -6.83 -5.68
CA ASN A 74 5.05 -6.30 -6.92
C ASN A 74 3.91 -7.18 -7.45
N CYS A 75 4.10 -8.49 -7.44
CA CYS A 75 3.09 -9.43 -7.89
C CYS A 75 1.87 -9.38 -6.96
N THR A 76 2.08 -9.40 -5.65
CA THR A 76 1.01 -9.32 -4.67
C THR A 76 0.17 -8.07 -4.89
N ILE A 77 0.78 -6.88 -4.94
CA ILE A 77 0.00 -5.65 -5.09
C ILE A 77 -0.71 -5.56 -6.44
N SER A 78 -0.15 -6.13 -7.50
CA SER A 78 -0.80 -6.11 -8.81
C SER A 78 -1.98 -7.07 -8.86
N SER A 79 -1.88 -8.22 -8.18
CA SER A 79 -3.01 -9.12 -7.95
C SER A 79 -4.09 -8.47 -7.10
N VAL A 80 -3.71 -7.76 -6.03
CA VAL A 80 -4.62 -6.92 -5.25
C VAL A 80 -5.29 -5.91 -6.15
N ALA A 81 -4.54 -5.08 -6.89
CA ALA A 81 -5.09 -4.00 -7.70
C ALA A 81 -6.07 -4.50 -8.78
N SER A 82 -5.76 -5.65 -9.39
CA SER A 82 -6.53 -6.24 -10.49
C SER A 82 -7.67 -7.16 -10.04
N ALA A 83 -7.84 -7.37 -8.72
CA ALA A 83 -8.77 -8.33 -8.13
C ALA A 83 -8.60 -9.74 -8.71
N THR A 84 -7.36 -10.22 -8.80
CA THR A 84 -7.02 -11.55 -9.34
C THR A 84 -6.33 -12.43 -8.32
N ALA A 85 -6.45 -13.74 -8.51
CA ALA A 85 -5.79 -14.71 -7.65
C ALA A 85 -4.26 -14.55 -7.71
N ILE A 86 -3.60 -14.88 -6.59
CA ILE A 86 -2.14 -14.95 -6.52
C ILE A 86 -1.66 -16.12 -7.41
N PRO A 87 -0.75 -15.88 -8.37
CA PRO A 87 -0.21 -16.94 -9.20
C PRO A 87 0.49 -18.01 -8.36
N SER A 88 0.25 -19.31 -8.65
CA SER A 88 0.91 -20.42 -7.95
C SER A 88 2.44 -20.34 -8.01
N ALA A 89 2.99 -19.91 -9.16
CA ALA A 89 4.41 -19.66 -9.33
C ALA A 89 4.96 -18.68 -8.27
N LEU A 90 4.17 -17.70 -7.82
CA LEU A 90 4.59 -16.76 -6.77
C LEU A 90 4.73 -17.45 -5.41
N LEU A 91 3.87 -18.43 -5.13
CA LEU A 91 3.93 -19.23 -3.90
C LEU A 91 5.21 -20.08 -3.86
N GLU A 92 5.66 -20.58 -5.01
CA GLU A 92 6.95 -21.27 -5.15
C GLU A 92 8.12 -20.33 -4.86
N VAL A 93 8.11 -19.11 -5.43
CA VAL A 93 9.11 -18.07 -5.13
C VAL A 93 9.14 -17.74 -3.64
N ARG A 94 7.96 -17.57 -3.03
CA ARG A 94 7.84 -17.26 -1.61
C ARG A 94 8.41 -18.39 -0.74
N SER A 95 8.07 -19.64 -1.04
CA SER A 95 8.59 -20.82 -0.34
C SER A 95 10.10 -20.97 -0.51
N HIS A 96 10.65 -20.56 -1.66
CA HIS A 96 12.10 -20.51 -1.87
C HIS A 96 12.76 -19.44 -1.00
N LEU A 97 12.17 -18.25 -0.91
CA LEU A 97 12.67 -17.17 -0.06
C LEU A 97 12.63 -17.55 1.43
N GLU A 98 11.55 -18.14 1.92
CA GLU A 98 11.44 -18.57 3.33
C GLU A 98 12.48 -19.64 3.71
N ARG A 99 12.97 -20.43 2.75
CA ARG A 99 14.06 -21.41 2.95
C ARG A 99 15.45 -20.80 2.95
N HIS A 100 15.66 -19.69 2.25
CA HIS A 100 17.01 -19.20 1.91
C HIS A 100 17.29 -17.76 2.36
N ALA A 101 16.27 -17.02 2.76
CA ALA A 101 16.38 -15.66 3.28
C ALA A 101 15.82 -15.65 4.70
N ASP A 102 16.60 -15.13 5.66
CA ASP A 102 16.16 -14.93 7.04
C ASP A 102 15.20 -13.72 7.12
N ILE A 103 13.99 -13.89 6.58
CA ILE A 103 12.99 -12.84 6.40
C ILE A 103 11.64 -13.17 7.06
N GLY A 104 11.51 -14.35 7.66
CA GLY A 104 10.24 -14.81 8.27
C GLY A 104 9.79 -13.96 9.47
N THR A 105 10.73 -13.26 10.11
CA THR A 105 10.46 -12.36 11.25
C THR A 105 10.13 -10.93 10.82
N ASP A 106 10.40 -10.55 9.57
CA ASP A 106 10.18 -9.21 9.04
C ASP A 106 8.66 -8.91 8.94
N PRO A 107 8.16 -7.86 9.62
CA PRO A 107 6.74 -7.50 9.56
C PRO A 107 6.22 -7.15 8.17
N LYS A 108 7.01 -6.52 7.30
CA LYS A 108 6.63 -6.20 5.92
C LYS A 108 6.54 -7.48 5.07
N TRP A 109 7.38 -8.48 5.33
CA TRP A 109 7.27 -9.80 4.70
C TRP A 109 5.98 -10.53 5.09
N LYS A 110 5.59 -10.48 6.37
CA LYS A 110 4.32 -11.02 6.87
C LYS A 110 3.13 -10.27 6.30
N LEU A 111 3.18 -8.93 6.28
CA LEU A 111 2.15 -8.08 5.69
C LEU A 111 1.93 -8.39 4.22
N THR A 112 3.00 -8.63 3.46
CA THR A 112 2.90 -9.03 2.05
C THR A 112 2.14 -10.35 1.87
N ALA A 113 2.25 -11.29 2.83
CA ALA A 113 1.46 -12.52 2.83
C ALA A 113 -0.03 -12.24 3.07
N LEU A 114 -0.35 -11.40 4.08
CA LEU A 114 -1.73 -11.02 4.39
C LEU A 114 -2.40 -10.27 3.22
N MET A 115 -1.64 -9.43 2.51
CA MET A 115 -2.14 -8.77 1.31
C MET A 115 -2.31 -9.73 0.13
N GLY A 116 -1.59 -10.86 0.13
CA GLY A 116 -1.87 -12.00 -0.76
C GLY A 116 -3.22 -12.66 -0.43
N GLU A 117 -3.52 -12.88 0.84
CA GLU A 117 -4.85 -13.36 1.28
C GLU A 117 -5.95 -12.35 0.91
N TYR A 118 -5.69 -11.06 1.07
CA TYR A 118 -6.59 -9.99 0.63
C TYR A 118 -6.86 -10.07 -0.88
N ALA A 119 -5.82 -10.26 -1.71
CA ALA A 119 -6.00 -10.43 -3.16
C ALA A 119 -6.90 -11.63 -3.50
N VAL A 120 -6.74 -12.74 -2.78
CA VAL A 120 -7.60 -13.93 -2.94
C VAL A 120 -9.05 -13.60 -2.58
N LEU A 121 -9.29 -12.94 -1.44
CA LEU A 121 -10.64 -12.49 -1.07
C LEU A 121 -11.25 -11.60 -2.15
N ARG A 122 -10.51 -10.58 -2.61
CA ARG A 122 -10.97 -9.69 -3.70
C ARG A 122 -11.33 -10.46 -4.97
N SER A 123 -10.48 -11.42 -5.37
CA SER A 123 -10.72 -12.23 -6.56
C SER A 123 -11.96 -13.11 -6.43
N ARG A 124 -12.18 -13.69 -5.24
CA ARG A 124 -13.37 -14.50 -4.96
C ARG A 124 -14.66 -13.68 -5.01
N ILE A 125 -14.63 -12.48 -4.45
CA ILE A 125 -15.75 -11.52 -4.52
C ILE A 125 -16.02 -11.14 -5.98
N ALA A 126 -14.99 -10.74 -6.72
CA ALA A 126 -15.12 -10.28 -8.11
C ALA A 126 -15.65 -11.36 -9.07
N ASN A 127 -15.34 -12.63 -8.80
CA ASN A 127 -15.77 -13.76 -9.61
C ASN A 127 -17.03 -14.47 -9.05
N SER A 128 -17.58 -13.99 -7.93
CA SER A 128 -18.67 -14.65 -7.19
C SER A 128 -18.42 -16.15 -6.97
N SER A 129 -17.16 -16.52 -6.69
CA SER A 129 -16.74 -17.93 -6.70
C SER A 129 -17.03 -18.69 -5.41
N VAL A 130 -17.43 -17.96 -4.35
CA VAL A 130 -17.79 -18.50 -3.03
C VAL A 130 -19.01 -17.74 -2.50
N SER A 131 -19.65 -18.26 -1.46
CA SER A 131 -20.82 -17.60 -0.86
C SER A 131 -20.45 -16.27 -0.18
N LEU A 132 -21.46 -15.43 0.02
CA LEU A 132 -21.30 -14.18 0.75
C LEU A 132 -20.83 -14.42 2.20
N ASP A 133 -21.39 -15.43 2.88
CA ASP A 133 -21.01 -15.81 4.25
C ASP A 133 -19.54 -16.24 4.34
N GLU A 134 -19.04 -16.96 3.33
CA GLU A 134 -17.62 -17.32 3.27
C GLU A 134 -16.75 -16.07 3.08
N CYS A 135 -17.16 -15.13 2.22
CA CYS A 135 -16.45 -13.86 2.05
C CYS A 135 -16.43 -13.02 3.34
N ILE A 136 -17.55 -12.96 4.08
CA ILE A 136 -17.66 -12.27 5.37
C ILE A 136 -16.72 -12.92 6.40
N THR A 137 -16.73 -14.25 6.48
CA THR A 137 -15.84 -15.01 7.38
C THR A 137 -14.38 -14.76 7.05
N MET A 138 -14.02 -14.77 5.76
CA MET A 138 -12.66 -14.46 5.30
C MET A 138 -12.25 -13.02 5.64
N ALA A 139 -13.17 -12.05 5.48
CA ALA A 139 -12.89 -10.65 5.78
C ALA A 139 -12.59 -10.43 7.27
N TRP A 140 -13.41 -10.99 8.16
CA TRP A 140 -13.17 -10.95 9.61
C TRP A 140 -11.88 -11.67 10.01
N GLY A 141 -11.65 -12.87 9.47
CA GLY A 141 -10.43 -13.63 9.74
C GLY A 141 -9.16 -12.87 9.31
N LEU A 142 -9.23 -12.14 8.20
CA LEU A 142 -8.13 -11.31 7.74
C LEU A 142 -7.93 -10.04 8.58
N ASP A 143 -8.99 -9.40 9.04
CA ASP A 143 -8.89 -8.26 9.97
C ASP A 143 -8.19 -8.67 11.28
N LEU A 144 -8.57 -9.82 11.84
CA LEU A 144 -7.94 -10.37 13.04
C LEU A 144 -6.44 -10.59 12.83
N LYS A 145 -6.03 -11.18 11.71
CA LYS A 145 -4.60 -11.38 11.39
C LYS A 145 -3.85 -10.05 11.22
N LEU A 146 -4.48 -9.04 10.62
CA LEU A 146 -3.90 -7.69 10.48
C LEU A 146 -3.74 -7.01 11.84
N MET A 147 -4.71 -7.18 12.74
CA MET A 147 -4.64 -6.71 14.12
C MET A 147 -3.53 -7.42 14.90
N GLU A 148 -3.43 -8.75 14.81
CA GLU A 148 -2.36 -9.54 15.44
C GLU A 148 -0.98 -9.10 14.95
N LEU A 149 -0.82 -8.89 13.63
CA LEU A 149 0.43 -8.37 13.08
C LEU A 149 0.78 -7.01 13.68
N SER A 150 -0.19 -6.11 13.78
CA SER A 150 -0.02 -4.78 14.38
C SER A 150 0.46 -4.85 15.83
N GLN A 151 -0.11 -5.77 16.62
CA GLN A 151 0.28 -5.99 18.02
C GLN A 151 1.66 -6.62 18.16
N SER A 152 2.13 -7.34 17.14
CA SER A 152 3.46 -7.97 17.11
C SER A 152 4.60 -7.04 16.66
N MET A 153 4.30 -5.80 16.28
CA MET A 153 5.29 -4.82 15.81
C MET A 153 6.30 -4.50 16.92
N THR A 154 7.59 -4.65 16.62
CA THR A 154 8.68 -4.36 17.58
C THR A 154 9.03 -2.88 17.58
N LYS A 155 9.87 -2.44 18.54
CA LYS A 155 10.26 -1.02 18.72
C LYS A 155 10.74 -0.33 17.44
N GLY A 156 11.39 -1.05 16.51
CA GLY A 156 11.84 -0.50 15.22
C GLY A 156 10.72 -0.14 14.23
N TRP A 157 9.46 -0.47 14.55
CA TRP A 157 8.29 -0.23 13.71
C TRP A 157 7.28 0.72 14.36
N LEU A 158 7.44 1.04 15.64
CA LEU A 158 6.49 1.86 16.39
C LEU A 158 6.79 3.35 16.20
N PRO A 159 5.77 4.21 16.08
CA PRO A 159 5.98 5.64 16.01
C PRO A 159 6.31 6.23 17.39
N GLU A 160 7.02 7.35 17.38
CA GLU A 160 7.02 8.31 18.47
C GLU A 160 5.77 9.20 18.34
N ILE A 161 4.96 9.25 19.39
CA ILE A 161 3.77 10.10 19.43
C ILE A 161 4.14 11.46 20.00
N GLN A 162 3.89 12.53 19.24
CA GLN A 162 4.12 13.92 19.64
C GLN A 162 2.80 14.71 19.71
N GLY A 163 2.71 15.61 20.69
CA GLY A 163 1.55 16.47 20.91
C GLY A 163 0.60 15.96 21.98
N ALA A 164 -0.41 16.77 22.31
CA ALA A 164 -1.46 16.40 23.25
C ALA A 164 -2.49 15.49 22.56
N ALA A 165 -3.06 14.55 23.33
CA ALA A 165 -3.96 13.52 22.81
C ALA A 165 -5.27 14.06 22.20
N ASP A 166 -5.60 15.32 22.49
CA ASP A 166 -6.78 16.06 22.02
C ASP A 166 -6.56 16.82 20.69
N VAL A 167 -5.32 16.88 20.19
CA VAL A 167 -5.02 17.51 18.89
C VAL A 167 -5.32 16.54 17.76
N PHE A 168 -6.20 16.95 16.83
CA PHE A 168 -6.48 16.21 15.61
C PHE A 168 -5.78 16.82 14.38
N PRO A 169 -5.06 16.01 13.59
CA PRO A 169 -4.58 14.67 13.96
C PRO A 169 -3.45 14.76 14.98
N ARG A 170 -3.30 13.72 15.81
CA ARG A 170 -2.10 13.53 16.62
C ARG A 170 -0.89 13.37 15.69
N ARG A 171 0.32 13.70 16.13
CA ARG A 171 1.50 13.54 15.28
C ARG A 171 2.21 12.22 15.60
N GLU A 172 2.31 11.32 14.63
CA GLU A 172 3.09 10.09 14.72
C GLU A 172 4.34 10.17 13.85
N ILE A 173 5.52 10.04 14.47
CA ILE A 173 6.81 10.04 13.77
C ILE A 173 7.36 8.61 13.74
N TYR A 174 7.39 8.02 12.56
CA TYR A 174 7.94 6.69 12.35
C TYR A 174 9.46 6.71 12.15
N PRO A 175 10.17 5.63 12.53
CA PRO A 175 11.61 5.53 12.35
C PRO A 175 12.06 5.69 10.90
N ASP A 176 11.26 5.17 9.96
CA ASP A 176 11.50 5.31 8.53
C ASP A 176 10.19 5.21 7.73
N ARG A 177 10.30 5.51 6.43
CA ARG A 177 9.18 5.45 5.49
C ARG A 177 8.59 4.05 5.33
N HIS A 178 9.39 3.01 5.47
CA HIS A 178 8.92 1.63 5.29
C HIS A 178 8.02 1.21 6.46
N ALA A 179 8.34 1.67 7.67
CA ALA A 179 7.48 1.51 8.83
C ALA A 179 6.14 2.25 8.63
N THR A 180 6.17 3.52 8.25
CA THR A 180 4.92 4.28 7.96
C THR A 180 4.09 3.60 6.88
N GLN A 181 4.72 3.17 5.79
CA GLN A 181 4.06 2.50 4.68
C GLN A 181 3.41 1.18 5.10
N ALA A 182 4.09 0.38 5.91
CA ALA A 182 3.54 -0.88 6.43
C ALA A 182 2.32 -0.62 7.32
N TRP A 183 2.38 0.36 8.22
CA TRP A 183 1.25 0.75 9.05
C TRP A 183 0.07 1.27 8.23
N ASN A 184 0.32 2.18 7.29
CA ASN A 184 -0.75 2.71 6.44
C ASN A 184 -1.35 1.63 5.54
N THR A 185 -0.56 0.65 5.11
CA THR A 185 -1.05 -0.53 4.38
C THR A 185 -1.97 -1.39 5.24
N ILE A 186 -1.61 -1.64 6.50
CA ILE A 186 -2.49 -2.33 7.45
C ILE A 186 -3.80 -1.55 7.62
N ARG A 187 -3.70 -0.26 7.94
CA ARG A 187 -4.86 0.61 8.22
C ARG A 187 -5.81 0.70 7.04
N LEU A 188 -5.30 0.93 5.82
CA LEU A 188 -6.15 0.98 4.62
C LEU A 188 -6.77 -0.38 4.29
N ALA A 189 -6.07 -1.49 4.53
CA ALA A 189 -6.62 -2.82 4.30
C ALA A 189 -7.79 -3.10 5.26
N ARG A 190 -7.64 -2.73 6.55
CA ARG A 190 -8.70 -2.82 7.55
C ARG A 190 -9.90 -1.93 7.19
N ILE A 191 -9.67 -0.68 6.77
CA ILE A 191 -10.76 0.18 6.26
C ILE A 191 -11.52 -0.53 5.14
N LEU A 192 -10.82 -1.00 4.11
CA LEU A 192 -11.44 -1.65 2.94
C LEU A 192 -12.21 -2.94 3.31
N LEU A 193 -11.73 -3.71 4.28
CA LEU A 193 -12.43 -4.90 4.79
C LEU A 193 -13.72 -4.53 5.50
N HIS A 194 -13.69 -3.53 6.39
CA HIS A 194 -14.88 -3.10 7.11
C HIS A 194 -15.88 -2.38 6.22
N GLU A 195 -15.44 -1.65 5.21
CA GLU A 195 -16.33 -1.10 4.18
C GLU A 195 -17.04 -2.19 3.39
N PHE A 196 -16.32 -3.28 3.05
CA PHE A 196 -16.94 -4.45 2.44
C PHE A 196 -18.01 -5.07 3.37
N LEU A 197 -17.74 -5.17 4.67
CA LEU A 197 -18.68 -5.70 5.66
C LEU A 197 -19.92 -4.83 5.85
N LEU A 198 -19.82 -3.52 5.63
CA LEU A 198 -20.90 -2.54 5.81
C LEU A 198 -21.78 -2.31 4.58
N GLN A 199 -21.56 -3.02 3.46
CA GLN A 199 -22.35 -2.83 2.23
C GLN A 199 -23.82 -3.28 2.40
N PRO A 200 -24.81 -2.43 2.06
CA PRO A 200 -26.24 -2.68 2.34
C PRO A 200 -26.85 -3.85 1.56
N ASP A 201 -26.34 -4.20 0.38
CA ASP A 201 -26.81 -5.37 -0.39
C ASP A 201 -26.51 -6.72 0.30
N LYS A 202 -25.79 -6.69 1.43
CA LYS A 202 -25.42 -7.86 2.24
C LYS A 202 -26.23 -7.98 3.52
N SER A 203 -27.02 -6.96 3.87
CA SER A 203 -27.93 -6.98 5.01
C SER A 203 -29.29 -7.62 4.71
N ASP A 204 -29.47 -8.21 3.52
CA ASP A 204 -30.71 -8.89 3.11
C ASP A 204 -30.75 -10.40 3.45
N HIS A 205 -29.69 -10.95 4.07
CA HIS A 205 -29.67 -12.32 4.56
C HIS A 205 -30.10 -12.41 6.05
N GLU A 206 -31.41 -12.54 6.28
CA GLU A 206 -32.12 -13.14 7.42
C GLU A 206 -31.40 -13.44 8.78
N LEU A 207 -30.56 -12.57 9.36
CA LEU A 207 -29.97 -12.80 10.71
C LEU A 207 -29.88 -11.58 11.66
N LYS A 208 -31.06 -10.99 11.97
CA LYS A 208 -31.47 -10.56 13.32
C LYS A 208 -30.57 -9.54 14.08
N THR A 209 -30.62 -8.26 13.67
CA THR A 209 -31.13 -7.06 14.38
C THR A 209 -30.57 -6.66 15.78
N ILE A 210 -29.63 -7.38 16.40
CA ILE A 210 -28.95 -6.89 17.63
C ILE A 210 -27.44 -7.18 17.59
N ALA A 211 -27.04 -8.38 17.12
CA ALA A 211 -25.63 -8.67 16.86
C ALA A 211 -25.10 -7.87 15.65
N GLU A 212 -25.97 -7.62 14.67
CA GLU A 212 -25.68 -6.81 13.48
C GLU A 212 -25.43 -5.34 13.83
N ASP A 213 -26.20 -4.75 14.76
CA ASP A 213 -25.97 -3.37 15.23
C ASP A 213 -24.61 -3.23 15.95
N GLY A 214 -24.24 -4.23 16.75
CA GLY A 214 -22.94 -4.27 17.43
C GLY A 214 -21.77 -4.42 16.44
N LEU A 215 -21.90 -5.29 15.44
CA LEU A 215 -20.88 -5.50 14.41
C LEU A 215 -20.78 -4.32 13.42
N TYR A 216 -21.91 -3.69 13.12
CA TYR A 216 -21.98 -2.47 12.34
C TYR A 216 -21.25 -1.33 13.06
N GLY A 217 -21.63 -1.07 14.33
CA GLY A 217 -20.96 -0.07 15.17
C GLY A 217 -19.47 -0.31 15.29
N LEU A 218 -19.07 -1.55 15.57
CA LEU A 218 -17.65 -1.95 15.64
C LEU A 218 -16.91 -1.66 14.33
N SER A 219 -17.50 -1.98 13.18
CA SER A 219 -16.87 -1.73 11.88
C SER A 219 -16.72 -0.24 11.58
N VAL A 220 -17.71 0.57 11.95
CA VAL A 220 -17.63 2.04 11.84
C VAL A 220 -16.53 2.59 12.74
N ASP A 221 -16.44 2.12 13.98
CA ASP A 221 -15.41 2.54 14.94
C ASP A 221 -14.01 2.18 14.45
N ILE A 222 -13.84 0.98 13.88
CA ILE A 222 -12.56 0.55 13.30
C ILE A 222 -12.19 1.44 12.11
N ILE A 223 -13.11 1.74 11.20
CA ILE A 223 -12.83 2.65 10.06
C ILE A 223 -12.40 4.02 10.58
N ALA A 224 -13.13 4.58 11.55
CA ALA A 224 -12.81 5.88 12.12
C ALA A 224 -11.42 5.91 12.79
N ALA A 225 -11.09 4.88 13.58
CA ALA A 225 -9.78 4.75 14.22
C ALA A 225 -8.64 4.60 13.20
N MET A 226 -8.82 3.76 12.17
CA MET A 226 -7.82 3.59 11.11
C MET A 226 -7.64 4.87 10.29
N ALA A 227 -8.70 5.63 10.06
CA ALA A 227 -8.62 6.93 9.40
C ALA A 227 -7.87 7.97 10.24
N ASP A 228 -8.12 8.04 11.54
CA ASP A 228 -7.36 8.90 12.47
C ASP A 228 -5.88 8.58 12.43
N ASP A 229 -5.57 7.29 12.50
CA ASP A 229 -4.20 6.80 12.50
C ASP A 229 -3.47 7.08 11.19
N ILE A 230 -4.16 7.00 10.04
CA ILE A 230 -3.59 7.43 8.75
C ILE A 230 -3.30 8.93 8.77
N CYS A 231 -4.25 9.76 9.19
CA CYS A 231 -4.06 11.21 9.29
C CYS A 231 -2.88 11.57 10.20
N ALA A 232 -2.67 10.80 11.27
CA ALA A 232 -1.55 11.00 12.19
C ALA A 232 -0.16 10.85 11.57
N THR A 233 -0.05 10.10 10.46
CA THR A 233 1.23 9.86 9.77
C THR A 233 1.67 10.98 8.84
N VAL A 234 0.75 11.86 8.45
CA VAL A 234 0.96 12.78 7.32
C VAL A 234 1.91 13.91 7.68
N LEU A 235 1.79 14.46 8.90
CA LEU A 235 2.57 15.61 9.34
C LEU A 235 4.08 15.32 9.41
N GLN A 236 4.49 14.05 9.52
CA GLN A 236 5.90 13.67 9.40
C GLN A 236 6.50 14.08 8.04
N TYR A 237 5.69 14.13 6.98
CA TYR A 237 6.15 14.34 5.60
C TYR A 237 5.68 15.65 4.97
N THR A 238 4.64 16.29 5.54
CA THR A 238 4.10 17.55 5.00
C THR A 238 4.52 18.79 5.77
N ASP A 239 4.87 18.68 7.06
CA ASP A 239 5.36 19.82 7.83
C ASP A 239 6.85 20.08 7.56
N ALA A 240 7.16 21.25 7.01
CA ALA A 240 8.53 21.69 6.73
C ALA A 240 9.42 21.80 8.00
N SER A 241 8.81 21.84 9.19
CA SER A 241 9.50 21.86 10.48
C SER A 241 9.91 20.48 10.99
N SER A 242 9.34 19.40 10.45
CA SER A 242 9.65 18.00 10.81
C SER A 242 10.99 17.52 10.26
N GLN A 243 11.46 18.15 9.18
CA GLN A 243 12.68 17.76 8.47
C GLN A 243 13.96 18.34 9.08
N SER A 244 13.84 19.32 9.97
CA SER A 244 14.98 19.92 10.69
C SER A 244 15.20 19.23 12.04
N GLY A 245 15.74 18.01 11.99
CA GLY A 245 16.27 17.30 13.17
C GLY A 245 17.48 17.98 13.85
N ASP A 246 17.92 19.13 13.34
CA ASP A 246 18.96 19.97 13.96
C ASP A 246 18.43 21.39 14.17
N SER A 247 17.64 21.56 15.24
CA SER A 247 17.08 22.84 15.70
C SER A 247 18.14 23.85 16.21
N ARG A 248 19.42 23.66 15.88
CA ARG A 248 20.49 24.63 16.17
C ARG A 248 21.13 25.26 14.93
N LEU A 249 20.90 24.74 13.73
CA LEU A 249 21.46 25.32 12.49
C LEU A 249 20.43 26.11 11.68
N ALA A 250 19.13 25.80 11.79
CA ALA A 250 18.07 26.50 11.04
C ALA A 250 17.89 27.98 11.45
N ALA A 251 18.27 28.34 12.69
CA ALA A 251 18.17 29.73 13.17
C ALA A 251 19.20 30.67 12.50
N LEU A 252 20.22 30.13 11.81
CA LEU A 252 21.22 30.93 11.09
C LEU A 252 20.96 31.04 9.58
N SER A 253 19.91 30.37 9.08
CA SER A 253 19.59 30.36 7.64
C SER A 253 18.36 31.20 7.27
N GLN A 254 17.73 31.89 8.23
CA GLN A 254 16.57 32.77 7.98
C GLN A 254 16.94 34.17 7.44
N GLN A 255 18.09 34.31 6.80
CA GLN A 255 18.35 35.48 5.96
C GLN A 255 18.84 35.00 4.60
N ASN A 256 18.02 35.31 3.59
CA ASN A 256 18.21 35.08 2.16
C ASN A 256 17.92 33.64 1.69
N THR A 257 16.80 33.43 1.01
CA THR A 257 16.73 33.43 -0.46
C THR A 257 15.33 33.07 -0.95
N ASP A 258 14.75 33.94 -1.77
CA ASP A 258 13.86 33.54 -2.86
C ASP A 258 14.67 32.66 -3.81
N SER A 259 14.49 31.34 -3.73
CA SER A 259 15.08 30.39 -4.67
C SER A 259 14.24 29.12 -4.62
N GLY A 260 13.69 28.71 -5.77
CA GLY A 260 12.92 27.48 -5.91
C GLY A 260 13.64 26.31 -5.26
N LYS A 261 13.05 25.80 -4.18
CA LYS A 261 13.55 24.62 -3.46
C LYS A 261 13.34 23.43 -4.39
N ASN A 262 14.38 23.07 -5.16
CA ASN A 262 14.38 21.81 -5.89
C ASN A 262 14.27 20.69 -4.87
N MET A 263 13.10 20.05 -4.83
CA MET A 263 12.76 18.97 -3.90
C MET A 263 13.76 17.82 -4.01
N ASP A 264 14.16 17.22 -2.89
CA ASP A 264 14.91 15.97 -2.93
C ASP A 264 14.00 14.84 -3.43
N SER A 265 14.52 13.97 -4.29
CA SER A 265 13.75 12.85 -4.88
C SER A 265 13.17 11.90 -3.80
N SER A 266 13.80 11.87 -2.62
CA SER A 266 13.32 11.13 -1.44
C SER A 266 12.04 11.73 -0.84
N GLU A 267 11.94 13.06 -0.77
CA GLU A 267 10.79 13.76 -0.20
C GLU A 267 9.54 13.59 -1.06
N THR A 268 9.71 13.69 -2.39
CA THR A 268 8.65 13.42 -3.35
C THR A 268 8.10 11.99 -3.17
N LEU A 269 8.97 10.98 -3.03
CA LEU A 269 8.55 9.60 -2.87
C LEU A 269 7.75 9.37 -1.58
N ASN A 270 8.16 10.03 -0.49
CA ASN A 270 7.43 9.96 0.77
C ASN A 270 6.00 10.48 0.62
N CYS A 271 5.79 11.58 -0.07
CA CYS A 271 4.46 12.15 -0.27
C CYS A 271 3.61 11.33 -1.25
N TYR A 272 4.21 10.70 -2.26
CA TYR A 272 3.52 9.70 -3.10
C TYR A 272 2.97 8.53 -2.28
N SER A 273 3.68 8.10 -1.22
CA SER A 273 3.23 7.02 -0.35
C SER A 273 1.97 7.36 0.47
N LEU A 274 1.69 8.66 0.68
CA LEU A 274 0.53 9.14 1.43
C LEU A 274 -0.72 9.34 0.57
N LEU A 275 -0.57 9.47 -0.75
CA LEU A 275 -1.68 9.81 -1.64
C LEU A 275 -2.83 8.80 -1.55
N PHE A 276 -2.52 7.51 -1.66
CA PHE A 276 -3.57 6.49 -1.62
C PHE A 276 -4.21 6.35 -0.23
N PRO A 277 -3.46 6.27 0.90
CA PRO A 277 -4.06 6.32 2.23
C PRO A 277 -4.97 7.53 2.45
N LEU A 278 -4.55 8.73 2.06
CA LEU A 278 -5.36 9.94 2.18
C LEU A 278 -6.62 9.89 1.30
N TYR A 279 -6.50 9.36 0.08
CA TYR A 279 -7.65 9.10 -0.78
C TYR A 279 -8.65 8.17 -0.10
N ILE A 280 -8.20 7.03 0.45
CA ILE A 280 -9.04 6.06 1.18
C ILE A 280 -9.79 6.75 2.33
N VAL A 281 -9.12 7.58 3.12
CA VAL A 281 -9.75 8.36 4.21
C VAL A 281 -10.81 9.31 3.66
N GLY A 282 -10.47 10.09 2.63
CA GLY A 282 -11.35 11.09 2.04
C GLY A 282 -12.59 10.51 1.37
N ARG A 283 -12.46 9.37 0.67
CA ARG A 283 -13.57 8.73 -0.05
C ARG A 283 -14.48 7.86 0.83
N SER A 284 -14.00 7.38 1.97
CA SER A 284 -14.79 6.45 2.81
C SER A 284 -16.08 7.11 3.31
N LYS A 285 -17.21 6.41 3.20
CA LYS A 285 -18.52 6.93 3.66
C LYS A 285 -18.60 7.06 5.17
N TRP A 286 -17.94 6.15 5.89
CA TRP A 286 -18.00 6.02 7.34
C TRP A 286 -16.95 6.88 8.08
N THR A 287 -16.08 7.57 7.33
CA THR A 287 -15.21 8.61 7.87
C THR A 287 -16.02 9.90 8.13
N SER A 288 -15.74 10.61 9.23
CA SER A 288 -16.41 11.88 9.54
C SER A 288 -16.08 12.99 8.53
N SER A 289 -17.00 13.94 8.32
CA SER A 289 -16.80 15.06 7.39
C SER A 289 -15.54 15.89 7.69
N CYS A 290 -15.17 16.03 8.98
CA CYS A 290 -13.94 16.71 9.39
C CYS A 290 -12.69 15.99 8.88
N ARG A 291 -12.61 14.67 9.02
CA ARG A 291 -11.48 13.86 8.53
C ARG A 291 -11.38 13.88 7.01
N LYS A 292 -12.52 13.83 6.31
CA LYS A 292 -12.56 13.93 4.84
C LYS A 292 -12.01 15.27 4.36
N ALA A 293 -12.52 16.37 4.92
CA ALA A 293 -12.08 17.72 4.61
C ALA A 293 -10.58 17.90 4.90
N TRP A 294 -10.11 17.37 6.02
CA TRP A 294 -8.70 17.41 6.37
C TRP A 294 -7.83 16.61 5.38
N ALA A 295 -8.24 15.39 5.01
CA ALA A 295 -7.51 14.59 4.04
C ALA A 295 -7.44 15.27 2.67
N MET A 296 -8.54 15.88 2.21
CA MET A 296 -8.57 16.69 0.99
C MET A 296 -7.62 17.89 1.08
N GLN A 297 -7.63 18.61 2.20
CA GLN A 297 -6.72 19.74 2.42
C GLN A 297 -5.24 19.31 2.34
N GLN A 298 -4.90 18.14 2.88
CA GLN A 298 -3.53 17.62 2.77
C GLN A 298 -3.18 17.22 1.35
N LEU A 299 -4.09 16.58 0.61
CA LEU A 299 -3.89 16.26 -0.81
C LEU A 299 -3.70 17.52 -1.66
N GLU A 300 -4.50 18.56 -1.42
CA GLU A 300 -4.32 19.87 -2.06
C GLU A 300 -2.97 20.49 -1.71
N GLY A 301 -2.58 20.42 -0.43
CA GLY A 301 -1.30 20.89 0.07
C GLY A 301 -0.14 20.20 -0.64
N ILE A 302 -0.18 18.87 -0.73
CA ILE A 302 0.81 18.06 -1.44
C ILE A 302 0.85 18.45 -2.94
N GLY A 303 -0.31 18.58 -3.58
CA GLY A 303 -0.39 18.95 -4.99
C GLY A 303 0.20 20.33 -5.31
N LYS A 304 -0.15 21.34 -4.49
CA LYS A 304 0.26 22.73 -4.67
C LYS A 304 1.71 22.97 -4.25
N SER A 305 2.12 22.47 -3.08
CA SER A 305 3.45 22.73 -2.51
C SER A 305 4.54 21.82 -3.05
N GLN A 306 4.19 20.61 -3.49
CA GLN A 306 5.18 19.59 -3.88
C GLN A 306 5.13 19.22 -5.36
N CYS A 307 4.33 19.95 -6.15
CA CYS A 307 4.18 19.74 -7.60
C CYS A 307 3.86 18.28 -7.95
N ILE A 308 2.93 17.65 -7.23
CA ILE A 308 2.40 16.32 -7.55
C ILE A 308 0.97 16.49 -8.08
N PRO A 309 0.77 16.65 -9.41
CA PRO A 309 -0.55 16.96 -9.98
C PRO A 309 -1.61 15.89 -9.66
N LYS A 310 -1.19 14.62 -9.57
CA LYS A 310 -2.07 13.50 -9.20
C LYS A 310 -2.75 13.72 -7.84
N ALA A 311 -2.15 14.45 -6.90
CA ALA A 311 -2.76 14.73 -5.62
C ALA A 311 -4.01 15.62 -5.75
N LEU A 312 -4.01 16.57 -6.69
CA LEU A 312 -5.18 17.41 -7.02
C LEU A 312 -6.25 16.63 -7.78
N GLU A 313 -5.86 15.69 -8.61
CA GLU A 313 -6.81 14.79 -9.28
C GLU A 313 -7.59 13.95 -8.25
N LEU A 314 -6.92 13.48 -7.20
CA LEU A 314 -7.57 12.73 -6.11
C LEU A 314 -8.61 13.57 -5.35
N THR A 315 -8.40 14.88 -5.17
CA THR A 315 -9.38 15.73 -4.46
C THR A 315 -10.66 15.85 -5.26
N HIS A 316 -10.56 16.02 -6.58
CA HIS A 316 -11.73 16.01 -7.48
C HIS A 316 -12.45 14.66 -7.46
N LEU A 317 -11.72 13.54 -7.49
CA LEU A 317 -12.33 12.21 -7.42
C LEU A 317 -13.08 11.95 -6.11
N ILE A 318 -12.60 12.49 -4.98
CA ILE A 318 -13.31 12.39 -3.69
C ILE A 318 -14.63 13.15 -3.73
N GLU A 319 -14.66 14.32 -4.38
CA GLU A 319 -15.87 15.14 -4.52
C GLU A 319 -16.89 14.52 -5.48
N GLU A 320 -16.42 13.95 -6.60
CA GLU A 320 -17.26 13.45 -7.68
C GLU A 320 -17.76 12.01 -7.45
N SER A 321 -16.99 11.15 -6.76
CA SER A 321 -17.31 9.72 -6.68
C SER A 321 -16.83 9.02 -5.42
N SER A 322 -17.64 9.07 -4.36
CA SER A 322 -17.41 8.28 -3.13
C SER A 322 -17.56 6.77 -3.32
N GLU A 323 -18.14 6.31 -4.45
CA GLU A 323 -18.44 4.90 -4.75
C GLU A 323 -17.39 4.23 -5.65
N ALA A 324 -16.40 4.99 -6.15
CA ALA A 324 -15.42 4.44 -7.07
C ALA A 324 -14.63 3.30 -6.43
N GLU A 325 -14.39 2.24 -7.21
CA GLU A 325 -13.53 1.13 -6.76
C GLU A 325 -12.13 1.69 -6.45
N PRO A 326 -11.58 1.46 -5.23
CA PRO A 326 -10.37 2.18 -4.82
C PRO A 326 -9.10 1.75 -5.57
N TRP A 327 -9.02 0.48 -5.95
CA TRP A 327 -7.81 -0.11 -6.50
C TRP A 327 -7.45 0.34 -7.93
N PRO A 328 -8.41 0.61 -8.83
CA PRO A 328 -8.15 1.35 -10.06
C PRO A 328 -7.47 2.71 -9.85
N ILE A 329 -7.83 3.44 -8.79
CA ILE A 329 -7.18 4.71 -8.44
C ILE A 329 -5.74 4.48 -7.98
N TYR A 330 -5.50 3.46 -7.15
CA TYR A 330 -4.16 3.04 -6.78
C TYR A 330 -3.28 2.72 -8.00
N ALA A 331 -3.84 2.03 -8.98
CA ALA A 331 -3.17 1.72 -10.24
C ALA A 331 -2.84 2.99 -11.03
N MET A 332 -3.79 3.93 -11.15
CA MET A 332 -3.56 5.24 -11.78
C MET A 332 -2.45 6.03 -11.09
N LEU A 333 -2.29 5.88 -9.77
CA LEU A 333 -1.19 6.52 -9.04
C LEU A 333 0.18 5.93 -9.39
N GLY A 334 0.29 4.74 -9.99
CA GLY A 334 1.56 4.12 -10.42
C GLY A 334 2.14 3.08 -9.46
N GLY A 335 1.36 2.62 -8.46
CA GLY A 335 1.76 1.50 -7.60
C GLY A 335 2.86 1.77 -6.56
N TYR A 336 3.22 3.05 -6.33
CA TYR A 336 4.32 3.42 -5.44
C TYR A 336 4.08 3.08 -3.97
N GLY A 337 2.82 3.04 -3.53
CA GLY A 337 2.45 2.91 -2.13
C GLY A 337 2.76 1.56 -1.49
N PHE A 338 3.12 0.52 -2.25
CA PHE A 338 3.33 -0.85 -1.72
C PHE A 338 4.72 -1.44 -2.04
N VAL A 339 5.36 -0.96 -3.10
CA VAL A 339 6.57 -1.57 -3.70
C VAL A 339 7.87 -0.90 -3.24
N ALA A 340 7.80 0.37 -2.81
CA ALA A 340 8.98 1.19 -2.49
C ALA A 340 9.75 0.75 -1.22
#